data_AF-A0A419HZH7-F1
#
_entry.id   AF-A0A419HZH7-F1
#
_cell.length_a   1.000
_cell.length_b   1.000
_cell.length_c   1.000
_cell.angle_alpha   90.00
_cell.angle_beta   90.00
_cell.angle_gamma   90.00
#
_symmetry.space_group_name_H-M   'P 1'
#
loop_
_entity.id
_entity.type
_entity.pdbx_description
1 polymer ?
#
loop_
_entity_poly.entity_id
_entity_poly.type
_entity_poly.pdbx_seq_one_letter_code
_entity_poly.pdbx_strand_id
1 'polypeptide(L)'
;MAAPEQRVPVVVQLPTPELGRDAMPVVMAGNTPLGYGTLSEDGRSVGITTDKPVKQDELRVVWSGGSLPNRSAAARPAPAAGPPRNEPAPNLVPLTASDPGAPGPAAIARTQYTLGDTAFTTPSGHRVEITGEVTYPVDLGATKRPVAVLLHGRHGSCGNAQGKWNIKWPCPAGFQRIPNEQGYRPLADLLAGHGIVVVSIAANGIPGYDNGLRDLGQPDRGALVLRHLELWRGWAGSDTGGPFGGTFHERLDFGNVGLMGHSRGGEGIVQAAQQNARRPVADRFGITALVPLAATDFLRANPRGTASLSVVPYCDGDVAGLEGVHYYDDATTTADTVPHALLGVMGANHNFFNTVWTPGGWEAGTLDDGATYAAERCDRPGRWLTPEQQLGAGNAYVGGFLRARLLGQSEYDTLFSGNTASPPSAKTAGVVASFTAPNRLVINDQADLGKNALGGEVTAAGFTAQQACGGKPGAPIRCFGEESAEPHVTSQWDGPFPSLPQVRLAWDKPGAAWSNAIPAGTKLSGFQALRIRLTHEAWNSAAGLPGLSVSVRDFTGNTASTPLSGPALRLPPGDADSWGNPPALVTAITVPLSAFAGVDPERLRTITITATSQTGNITVADLSLT
;
A
#
# COMPACT_ATOMS: atom_id res chain seq x y z
N MET A 1 6.73 44.51 -8.82
CA MET A 1 7.58 43.57 -8.05
C MET A 1 6.95 43.45 -6.67
N ALA A 2 6.61 42.24 -6.22
CA ALA A 2 6.28 42.03 -4.81
C ALA A 2 7.59 42.10 -3.99
N ALA A 3 7.50 42.49 -2.72
CA ALA A 3 8.62 42.31 -1.80
C ALA A 3 8.84 40.79 -1.56
N PRO A 4 10.09 40.33 -1.34
CA PRO A 4 10.31 38.94 -0.96
C PRO A 4 9.62 38.66 0.38
N GLU A 5 8.76 37.64 0.42
CA GLU A 5 8.07 37.23 1.64
C GLU A 5 9.11 36.82 2.69
N GLN A 6 9.05 37.44 3.87
CA GLN A 6 10.11 37.37 4.87
C GLN A 6 10.03 36.03 5.62
N ARG A 7 10.53 34.97 4.98
CA ARG A 7 10.58 33.62 5.54
C ARG A 7 11.35 33.58 6.86
N VAL A 8 10.67 33.17 7.92
CA VAL A 8 11.20 33.10 9.28
C VAL A 8 11.67 31.67 9.59
N PRO A 9 12.89 31.47 10.10
CA PRO A 9 13.30 30.19 10.66
C PRO A 9 12.63 29.98 12.03
N VAL A 10 11.97 28.85 12.19
CA VAL A 10 11.28 28.41 13.40
C VAL A 10 11.94 27.13 13.89
N VAL A 11 12.30 27.07 15.17
CA VAL A 11 12.82 25.86 15.82
C VAL A 11 11.91 25.51 16.98
N VAL A 12 11.29 24.34 16.95
CA VAL A 12 10.50 23.80 18.07
C VAL A 12 11.36 22.78 18.82
N GLN A 13 11.55 23.01 20.12
CA GLN A 13 12.22 22.05 21.00
C GLN A 13 11.25 20.91 21.35
N LEU A 14 11.75 19.68 21.37
CA LEU A 14 11.01 18.48 21.72
C LEU A 14 11.21 18.15 23.20
N PRO A 15 10.17 17.64 23.91
CA PRO A 15 10.29 17.29 25.33
C PRO A 15 11.17 16.04 25.56
N THR A 16 11.34 15.23 24.53
CA THR A 16 12.15 14.01 24.46
C THR A 16 12.94 14.00 23.15
N PRO A 17 14.11 13.35 23.07
CA PRO A 17 14.81 13.15 21.80
C PRO A 17 14.02 12.19 20.89
N GLU A 18 13.28 12.72 19.93
CA GLU A 18 12.44 11.96 18.98
C GLU A 18 13.25 11.45 17.80
N LEU A 19 14.39 10.82 18.09
CA LEU A 19 15.19 10.14 17.09
C LEU A 19 14.35 9.07 16.38
N GLY A 20 14.27 9.17 15.05
CA GLY A 20 14.17 7.97 14.20
C GLY A 20 12.83 7.52 13.71
N ARG A 21 11.94 8.47 13.49
CA ARG A 21 10.52 8.23 13.45
C ARG A 21 10.09 7.80 12.03
N ASP A 22 9.19 6.81 11.87
CA ASP A 22 8.52 6.42 10.58
C ASP A 22 7.57 7.54 10.12
N ALA A 23 8.15 8.74 10.03
CA ALA A 23 7.45 9.97 10.20
C ALA A 23 8.33 11.16 9.85
N MET A 24 7.85 12.01 8.95
CA MET A 24 8.34 13.38 8.90
C MET A 24 7.71 14.20 10.05
N PRO A 25 8.48 15.05 10.75
CA PRO A 25 7.91 15.97 11.73
C PRO A 25 7.17 17.12 11.03
N VAL A 26 5.91 17.30 11.36
CA VAL A 26 5.08 18.44 10.94
C VAL A 26 5.08 19.49 12.04
N VAL A 27 5.52 20.70 11.72
CA VAL A 27 5.40 21.84 12.64
C VAL A 27 4.00 22.45 12.48
N MET A 28 3.30 22.63 13.61
CA MET A 28 1.95 23.17 13.68
C MET A 28 1.94 24.47 14.47
N ALA A 29 1.12 25.44 14.06
CA ALA A 29 0.64 26.53 14.90
C ALA A 29 -0.82 26.24 15.27
N GLY A 30 -1.07 25.86 16.52
CA GLY A 30 -2.38 25.37 16.98
C GLY A 30 -2.81 24.13 16.21
N ASN A 31 -3.79 24.28 15.30
CA ASN A 31 -4.28 23.25 14.39
C ASN A 31 -3.86 23.45 12.92
N THR A 32 -3.15 24.52 12.59
CA THR A 32 -2.70 24.83 11.22
C THR A 32 -1.28 24.30 10.98
N PRO A 33 -1.02 23.52 9.92
CA PRO A 33 0.34 23.10 9.56
C PRO A 33 1.14 24.26 8.98
N LEU A 34 2.31 24.52 9.57
CA LEU A 34 3.34 25.41 9.02
C LEU A 34 4.16 24.69 7.94
N GLY A 35 4.28 23.35 8.05
CA GLY A 35 4.86 22.46 7.03
C GLY A 35 5.68 21.33 7.65
N TYR A 36 6.42 20.59 6.81
CA TYR A 36 7.37 19.57 7.26
C TYR A 36 8.72 20.18 7.63
N GLY A 37 9.13 19.96 8.88
CA GLY A 37 10.43 20.39 9.40
C GLY A 37 11.52 19.35 9.18
N THR A 38 12.72 19.68 9.64
CA THR A 38 13.89 18.80 9.68
C THR A 38 14.27 18.59 11.14
N LEU A 39 14.37 17.34 11.56
CA LEU A 39 14.83 16.94 12.90
C LEU A 39 16.35 17.20 13.03
N SER A 40 16.80 17.71 14.18
CA SER A 40 18.23 17.83 14.50
C SER A 40 18.89 16.46 14.68
N GLU A 41 20.20 16.36 14.46
CA GLU A 41 20.95 15.08 14.55
C GLU A 41 20.89 14.43 15.95
N ASP A 42 20.64 15.21 17.00
CA ASP A 42 20.44 14.74 18.37
C ASP A 42 18.97 14.39 18.71
N GLY A 43 18.06 14.58 17.74
CA GLY A 43 16.63 14.33 17.88
C GLY A 43 15.86 15.32 18.76
N ARG A 44 16.48 16.39 19.28
CA ARG A 44 15.86 17.27 20.28
C ARG A 44 15.09 18.46 19.73
N SER A 45 15.22 18.78 18.46
CA SER A 45 14.54 19.94 17.88
C SER A 45 14.11 19.71 16.44
N VAL A 46 13.06 20.41 16.01
CA VAL A 46 12.60 20.42 14.62
C VAL A 46 12.68 21.85 14.08
N GLY A 47 13.53 22.05 13.08
CA GLY A 47 13.66 23.30 12.35
C GLY A 47 12.76 23.33 11.12
N ILE A 48 12.07 24.45 10.88
CA ILE A 48 11.36 24.73 9.63
C ILE A 48 11.56 26.18 9.22
N THR A 49 11.55 26.46 7.93
CA THR A 49 11.51 27.82 7.38
C THR A 49 10.10 28.05 6.83
N THR A 50 9.38 29.06 7.33
CA THR A 50 7.98 29.32 6.93
C THR A 50 7.74 30.81 6.66
N ASP A 51 6.79 31.09 5.77
CA ASP A 51 6.27 32.41 5.41
C ASP A 51 4.98 32.75 6.18
N LYS A 52 4.38 31.77 6.86
CA LYS A 52 3.15 31.93 7.65
C LYS A 52 3.43 32.65 8.99
N PRO A 53 2.51 33.47 9.53
CA PRO A 53 2.67 34.10 10.84
C PRO A 53 2.84 33.09 11.98
N VAL A 54 3.71 33.37 12.93
CA VAL A 54 4.08 32.45 14.02
C VAL A 54 3.96 33.13 15.38
N LYS A 55 3.33 32.44 16.34
CA LYS A 55 3.44 32.69 17.78
C LYS A 55 4.10 31.48 18.44
N GLN A 56 5.06 31.69 19.34
CA GLN A 56 5.84 30.57 19.89
C GLN A 56 5.05 29.68 20.87
N ASP A 57 4.06 30.23 21.57
CA ASP A 57 3.19 29.53 22.51
C ASP A 57 2.15 28.62 21.84
N GLU A 58 1.85 28.84 20.56
CA GLU A 58 0.98 27.97 19.76
C GLU A 58 1.74 26.86 19.00
N LEU A 59 3.08 26.83 19.08
CA LEU A 59 3.91 25.87 18.33
C LEU A 59 3.92 24.47 18.95
N ARG A 60 3.75 23.46 18.10
CA ARG A 60 4.00 22.05 18.44
C ARG A 60 4.47 21.25 17.24
N VAL A 61 5.24 20.19 17.51
CA VAL A 61 5.52 19.14 16.51
C VAL A 61 4.45 18.06 16.62
N VAL A 62 3.92 17.64 15.47
CA VAL A 62 3.21 16.36 15.30
C VAL A 62 3.95 15.53 14.24
N TRP A 63 3.59 14.27 14.06
CA TRP A 63 4.35 13.30 13.27
C TRP A 63 3.45 12.46 12.36
N SER A 64 4.00 11.84 11.31
CA SER A 64 3.31 10.80 10.53
C SER A 64 3.40 9.34 11.07
N GLY A 65 4.25 8.97 12.06
CA GLY A 65 4.52 7.58 12.59
C GLY A 65 5.53 7.47 13.80
N GLY A 66 6.38 6.39 13.98
CA GLY A 66 7.57 6.25 14.92
C GLY A 66 8.03 4.82 15.45
N SER A 67 9.32 4.43 15.74
CA SER A 67 10.68 5.08 15.94
C SER A 67 11.99 4.18 15.83
N LEU A 68 13.24 4.72 16.05
CA LEU A 68 14.65 4.14 15.89
C LEU A 68 15.06 2.99 16.88
N PRO A 69 16.25 2.29 16.81
CA PRO A 69 17.69 2.63 16.47
C PRO A 69 18.19 2.00 15.12
N ASN A 70 19.45 1.93 14.62
CA ASN A 70 20.63 2.86 14.45
C ASN A 70 21.67 2.29 13.38
N ARG A 71 22.84 2.93 13.12
CA ARG A 71 23.64 2.87 11.85
C ARG A 71 25.07 2.21 11.80
N SER A 72 25.49 1.67 10.64
CA SER A 72 26.76 1.99 9.86
C SER A 72 27.09 1.00 8.68
N ALA A 73 27.82 1.41 7.62
CA ALA A 73 27.94 0.65 6.32
C ALA A 73 29.17 0.96 5.40
N ALA A 74 29.46 0.11 4.38
CA ALA A 74 30.22 0.37 3.11
C ALA A 74 30.17 -0.84 2.11
N ALA A 75 30.42 -0.68 0.79
CA ALA A 75 30.21 -1.72 -0.26
C ALA A 75 31.13 -1.63 -1.53
N ARG A 76 31.15 -2.67 -2.42
CA ARG A 76 31.62 -2.69 -3.85
C ARG A 76 31.20 -4.01 -4.61
N PRO A 77 31.41 -4.19 -5.95
CA PRO A 77 30.38 -4.74 -6.89
C PRO A 77 30.50 -6.22 -7.37
N ALA A 78 29.55 -6.65 -8.24
CA ALA A 78 29.30 -8.05 -8.68
C ALA A 78 29.18 -8.27 -10.22
N PRO A 79 29.06 -9.53 -10.73
CA PRO A 79 28.97 -9.89 -12.16
C PRO A 79 27.58 -10.44 -12.63
N ALA A 80 27.48 -10.92 -13.88
CA ALA A 80 26.24 -11.07 -14.68
C ALA A 80 25.42 -12.39 -14.56
N ALA A 81 24.22 -12.38 -15.15
CA ALA A 81 23.12 -13.36 -14.99
C ALA A 81 22.96 -14.42 -16.12
N GLY A 82 21.89 -15.24 -16.04
CA GLY A 82 21.61 -16.39 -16.92
C GLY A 82 20.11 -16.70 -17.14
N PRO A 83 19.76 -17.81 -17.85
CA PRO A 83 18.49 -17.97 -18.57
C PRO A 83 17.23 -18.43 -17.75
N PRO A 84 16.01 -18.20 -18.30
CA PRO A 84 14.71 -18.49 -17.69
C PRO A 84 14.38 -19.99 -17.50
N ARG A 85 13.36 -20.29 -16.68
CA ARG A 85 12.99 -21.64 -16.21
C ARG A 85 11.47 -21.89 -16.20
N ASN A 86 11.07 -23.16 -16.21
CA ASN A 86 9.68 -23.62 -16.06
C ASN A 86 9.43 -24.09 -14.62
N GLU A 87 8.30 -23.69 -14.02
CA GLU A 87 7.93 -24.02 -12.63
C GLU A 87 6.51 -24.63 -12.52
N PRO A 88 6.25 -25.56 -11.58
CA PRO A 88 4.90 -26.05 -11.31
C PRO A 88 4.00 -24.99 -10.67
N ALA A 89 2.70 -25.00 -10.99
CA ALA A 89 1.71 -24.13 -10.35
C ALA A 89 1.69 -24.27 -8.81
N PRO A 90 1.33 -23.22 -8.05
CA PRO A 90 1.12 -23.30 -6.62
C PRO A 90 -0.19 -24.03 -6.28
N ASN A 91 -0.26 -24.67 -5.12
CA ASN A 91 -1.51 -25.16 -4.56
C ASN A 91 -2.30 -23.95 -4.03
N LEU A 92 -3.47 -23.68 -4.60
CA LEU A 92 -4.33 -22.55 -4.22
C LEU A 92 -5.67 -23.04 -3.65
N VAL A 93 -6.17 -22.34 -2.64
CA VAL A 93 -7.50 -22.58 -2.06
C VAL A 93 -8.55 -21.91 -2.95
N PRO A 94 -9.63 -22.59 -3.36
CA PRO A 94 -10.71 -21.95 -4.11
C PRO A 94 -11.34 -20.79 -3.32
N LEU A 95 -11.63 -19.68 -4.01
CA LEU A 95 -12.41 -18.59 -3.41
C LEU A 95 -13.83 -19.09 -3.05
N THR A 96 -14.24 -18.89 -1.80
CA THR A 96 -15.56 -19.29 -1.29
C THR A 96 -16.62 -18.20 -1.41
N ALA A 97 -16.20 -16.93 -1.51
CA ALA A 97 -17.08 -15.80 -1.80
C ALA A 97 -17.53 -15.80 -3.28
N SER A 98 -18.65 -15.13 -3.58
CA SER A 98 -19.06 -14.85 -4.95
C SER A 98 -18.07 -13.89 -5.63
N ASP A 99 -17.88 -13.99 -6.95
CA ASP A 99 -16.85 -13.20 -7.65
C ASP A 99 -16.99 -11.68 -7.35
N PRO A 100 -15.97 -11.03 -6.75
CA PRO A 100 -16.05 -9.63 -6.33
C PRO A 100 -16.20 -8.65 -7.50
N GLY A 101 -15.71 -9.02 -8.70
CA GLY A 101 -15.81 -8.25 -9.93
C GLY A 101 -17.07 -8.53 -10.76
N ALA A 102 -17.96 -9.40 -10.28
CA ALA A 102 -19.28 -9.55 -10.90
C ALA A 102 -20.12 -8.27 -10.73
N PRO A 103 -20.78 -7.76 -11.79
CA PRO A 103 -21.66 -6.59 -11.68
C PRO A 103 -22.74 -6.78 -10.61
N GLY A 104 -22.99 -5.73 -9.82
CA GLY A 104 -24.07 -5.74 -8.84
C GLY A 104 -25.45 -5.54 -9.49
N PRO A 105 -26.54 -5.86 -8.76
CA PRO A 105 -27.89 -5.94 -9.32
C PRO A 105 -28.56 -4.56 -9.54
N ALA A 106 -28.01 -3.47 -9.02
CA ALA A 106 -28.62 -2.15 -9.16
C ALA A 106 -28.35 -1.54 -10.55
N ALA A 107 -29.38 -0.99 -11.19
CA ALA A 107 -29.19 -0.06 -12.29
C ALA A 107 -28.46 1.20 -11.77
N ILE A 108 -27.51 1.69 -12.56
CA ILE A 108 -26.65 2.83 -12.19
C ILE A 108 -26.90 4.05 -13.06
N ALA A 109 -26.70 5.23 -12.47
CA ALA A 109 -26.69 6.52 -13.16
C ALA A 109 -25.35 7.23 -12.94
N ARG A 110 -25.03 8.16 -13.84
CA ARG A 110 -23.89 9.07 -13.70
C ARG A 110 -24.34 10.53 -13.72
N THR A 111 -23.60 11.37 -13.03
CA THR A 111 -23.67 12.84 -13.16
C THR A 111 -22.28 13.45 -12.92
N GLN A 112 -22.09 14.70 -13.31
CA GLN A 112 -20.82 15.42 -13.15
C GLN A 112 -21.07 16.78 -12.48
N TYR A 113 -20.03 17.32 -11.85
CA TYR A 113 -20.06 18.65 -11.27
C TYR A 113 -18.72 19.35 -11.48
N THR A 114 -18.78 20.67 -11.62
CA THR A 114 -17.61 21.54 -11.47
C THR A 114 -18.01 22.86 -10.82
N LEU A 115 -17.14 23.40 -9.98
CA LEU A 115 -17.23 24.77 -9.46
C LEU A 115 -16.19 25.70 -10.13
N GLY A 116 -15.48 25.21 -11.16
CA GLY A 116 -14.45 25.92 -11.91
C GLY A 116 -13.01 25.60 -11.49
N ASP A 117 -12.07 25.91 -12.40
CA ASP A 117 -10.67 25.45 -12.38
C ASP A 117 -9.79 26.04 -11.24
N THR A 118 -10.34 26.97 -10.46
CA THR A 118 -9.64 27.62 -9.31
C THR A 118 -10.54 27.72 -8.07
N ALA A 119 -11.56 26.87 -7.96
CA ALA A 119 -12.58 26.92 -6.91
C ALA A 119 -12.05 26.64 -5.49
N PHE A 120 -10.94 25.93 -5.34
CA PHE A 120 -10.31 25.64 -4.05
C PHE A 120 -8.92 26.25 -3.97
N THR A 121 -8.57 26.79 -2.79
CA THR A 121 -7.21 27.20 -2.46
C THR A 121 -6.66 26.19 -1.46
N THR A 122 -5.53 25.55 -1.79
CA THR A 122 -4.94 24.45 -1.03
C THR A 122 -4.12 24.93 0.18
N PRO A 123 -3.74 24.05 1.13
CA PRO A 123 -2.85 24.37 2.25
C PRO A 123 -1.49 25.02 1.90
N SER A 124 -0.99 24.80 0.68
CA SER A 124 0.19 25.47 0.11
C SER A 124 -0.09 26.85 -0.51
N GLY A 125 -1.35 27.25 -0.63
CA GLY A 125 -1.78 28.55 -1.20
C GLY A 125 -2.07 28.52 -2.71
N HIS A 126 -1.86 27.39 -3.39
CA HIS A 126 -2.17 27.23 -4.80
C HIS A 126 -3.68 27.09 -5.04
N ARG A 127 -4.17 27.48 -6.23
CA ARG A 127 -5.60 27.39 -6.59
C ARG A 127 -5.83 26.28 -7.63
N VAL A 128 -6.76 25.39 -7.32
CA VAL A 128 -7.07 24.16 -8.08
C VAL A 128 -8.57 24.01 -8.32
N GLU A 129 -8.97 23.05 -9.15
CA GLU A 129 -10.38 22.83 -9.44
C GLU A 129 -11.16 22.22 -8.27
N ILE A 130 -12.48 22.35 -8.34
CA ILE A 130 -13.39 21.37 -7.72
C ILE A 130 -14.22 20.80 -8.86
N THR A 131 -13.88 19.59 -9.31
CA THR A 131 -14.53 18.88 -10.42
C THR A 131 -14.59 17.39 -10.11
N GLY A 132 -15.67 16.71 -10.50
CA GLY A 132 -15.77 15.26 -10.33
C GLY A 132 -16.90 14.61 -11.11
N GLU A 133 -16.81 13.30 -11.26
CA GLU A 133 -17.86 12.42 -11.77
C GLU A 133 -18.42 11.56 -10.64
N VAL A 134 -19.74 11.37 -10.65
CA VAL A 134 -20.50 10.62 -9.64
C VAL A 134 -21.14 9.43 -10.33
N THR A 135 -20.95 8.23 -9.78
CA THR A 135 -21.67 7.02 -10.20
C THR A 135 -22.45 6.49 -9.01
N TYR A 136 -23.75 6.22 -9.19
CA TYR A 136 -24.65 5.92 -8.08
C TYR A 136 -25.80 4.98 -8.50
N PRO A 137 -26.40 4.22 -7.56
CA PRO A 137 -27.61 3.45 -7.82
C PRO A 137 -28.78 4.38 -8.21
N VAL A 138 -29.53 4.04 -9.26
CA VAL A 138 -30.73 4.79 -9.68
C VAL A 138 -31.76 4.87 -8.55
N ASP A 139 -31.97 3.75 -7.83
CA ASP A 139 -32.71 3.76 -6.56
C ASP A 139 -31.74 3.91 -5.37
N LEU A 140 -31.57 5.15 -4.92
CA LEU A 140 -30.83 5.46 -3.70
C LEU A 140 -31.49 4.88 -2.44
N GLY A 141 -32.79 4.56 -2.44
CA GLY A 141 -33.52 4.02 -1.29
C GLY A 141 -33.61 5.00 -0.10
N ALA A 142 -34.26 4.57 0.99
CA ALA A 142 -34.34 5.35 2.24
C ALA A 142 -33.11 5.13 3.14
N THR A 143 -32.44 3.99 3.02
CA THR A 143 -31.20 3.69 3.75
C THR A 143 -30.04 4.47 3.16
N LYS A 144 -29.33 5.23 3.99
CA LYS A 144 -28.12 5.96 3.56
C LYS A 144 -27.08 5.00 2.98
N ARG A 145 -26.50 5.39 1.84
CA ARG A 145 -25.50 4.61 1.11
C ARG A 145 -24.09 5.05 1.53
N PRO A 146 -23.14 4.12 1.74
CA PRO A 146 -21.75 4.48 1.97
C PRO A 146 -21.15 5.19 0.75
N VAL A 147 -20.13 6.01 1.00
CA VAL A 147 -19.50 6.84 -0.04
C VAL A 147 -18.08 6.35 -0.33
N ALA A 148 -17.76 6.12 -1.60
CA ALA A 148 -16.38 5.89 -2.05
C ALA A 148 -15.85 7.13 -2.79
N VAL A 149 -14.70 7.66 -2.39
CA VAL A 149 -14.00 8.73 -3.13
C VAL A 149 -12.79 8.16 -3.86
N LEU A 150 -12.69 8.41 -5.17
CA LEU A 150 -11.56 7.97 -5.99
C LEU A 150 -10.71 9.19 -6.38
N LEU A 151 -9.42 9.18 -6.08
CA LEU A 151 -8.48 10.27 -6.36
C LEU A 151 -7.42 9.83 -7.38
N HIS A 152 -7.32 10.53 -8.51
CA HIS A 152 -6.26 10.27 -9.47
C HIS A 152 -4.89 10.81 -9.02
N GLY A 153 -3.84 10.24 -9.61
CA GLY A 153 -2.45 10.55 -9.27
C GLY A 153 -1.91 11.83 -9.89
N ARG A 154 -0.59 11.85 -10.07
CA ARG A 154 0.09 12.88 -10.86
C ARG A 154 0.19 12.39 -12.30
N HIS A 155 -0.44 13.11 -13.22
CA HIS A 155 -0.41 12.76 -14.64
C HIS A 155 -0.53 13.98 -15.55
N GLY A 156 -0.50 13.76 -16.87
CA GLY A 156 -0.87 14.77 -17.85
C GLY A 156 -2.23 15.38 -17.51
N SER A 157 -2.27 16.70 -17.33
CA SER A 157 -3.44 17.42 -16.80
C SER A 157 -4.26 18.09 -17.91
N CYS A 158 -3.59 18.40 -19.02
CA CYS A 158 -4.19 18.99 -20.22
C CYS A 158 -3.64 18.28 -21.47
N GLY A 159 -4.45 18.16 -22.53
CA GLY A 159 -4.15 17.42 -23.74
C GLY A 159 -4.78 18.03 -25.00
N ASN A 160 -4.47 17.51 -26.18
CA ASN A 160 -5.15 17.87 -27.43
C ASN A 160 -5.14 16.73 -28.46
N ALA A 161 -5.97 16.88 -29.50
CA ALA A 161 -6.15 15.93 -30.61
C ALA A 161 -4.89 15.70 -31.49
N GLN A 162 -3.70 16.14 -31.08
CA GLN A 162 -2.42 15.79 -31.69
C GLN A 162 -1.53 14.96 -30.74
N GLY A 163 -2.11 14.34 -29.70
CA GLY A 163 -1.40 13.52 -28.72
C GLY A 163 -0.56 14.31 -27.70
N LYS A 164 -0.47 15.63 -27.84
CA LYS A 164 0.38 16.47 -26.97
C LYS A 164 -0.32 16.68 -25.65
N TRP A 165 0.41 16.44 -24.56
CA TRP A 165 -0.04 16.72 -23.20
C TRP A 165 0.77 17.84 -22.55
N ASN A 166 0.23 18.40 -21.47
CA ASN A 166 0.85 19.41 -20.63
C ASN A 166 0.41 19.19 -19.18
N ILE A 167 1.27 19.57 -18.22
CA ILE A 167 0.99 19.46 -16.79
C ILE A 167 0.50 20.80 -16.18
N LYS A 168 0.66 21.92 -16.91
CA LYS A 168 0.25 23.25 -16.46
C LYS A 168 -1.27 23.33 -16.30
N TRP A 169 -1.69 23.88 -15.15
CA TRP A 169 -3.09 24.19 -14.84
C TRP A 169 -3.30 25.70 -14.53
N PRO A 170 -4.48 26.29 -14.85
CA PRO A 170 -5.47 25.81 -15.82
C PRO A 170 -4.88 25.63 -17.22
N CYS A 171 -5.60 24.94 -18.11
CA CYS A 171 -5.03 24.53 -19.40
C CYS A 171 -4.61 25.73 -20.28
N PRO A 172 -3.41 25.69 -20.89
CA PRO A 172 -2.98 26.71 -21.83
C PRO A 172 -3.80 26.64 -23.14
N ALA A 173 -3.88 27.76 -23.85
CA ALA A 173 -4.57 27.84 -25.15
C ALA A 173 -4.06 26.76 -26.12
N GLY A 174 -5.00 26.09 -26.81
CA GLY A 174 -4.70 24.93 -27.67
C GLY A 174 -4.65 23.57 -26.95
N PHE A 175 -4.97 23.53 -25.65
CA PHE A 175 -5.15 22.31 -24.87
C PHE A 175 -6.50 22.33 -24.14
N GLN A 176 -7.06 21.14 -23.89
CA GLN A 176 -8.26 20.91 -23.07
C GLN A 176 -7.89 20.05 -21.86
N ARG A 177 -8.75 20.01 -20.83
CA ARG A 177 -8.55 19.20 -19.63
C ARG A 177 -8.54 17.70 -19.97
N ILE A 178 -7.57 16.94 -19.44
CA ILE A 178 -7.62 15.47 -19.48
C ILE A 178 -8.58 15.00 -18.38
N PRO A 179 -9.59 14.15 -18.68
CA PRO A 179 -10.62 13.74 -17.72
C PRO A 179 -10.12 12.61 -16.79
N ASN A 180 -8.99 12.83 -16.10
CA ASN A 180 -8.26 11.83 -15.32
C ASN A 180 -9.12 11.10 -14.27
N GLU A 181 -10.19 11.74 -13.75
CA GLU A 181 -11.17 11.15 -12.83
C GLU A 181 -12.10 10.12 -13.49
N GLN A 182 -12.37 10.24 -14.80
CA GLN A 182 -13.25 9.33 -15.54
C GLN A 182 -12.58 7.98 -15.86
N GLY A 183 -11.26 7.88 -15.63
CA GLY A 183 -10.48 6.66 -15.81
C GLY A 183 -10.87 5.48 -14.91
N TYR A 184 -11.58 5.73 -13.80
CA TYR A 184 -12.02 4.69 -12.86
C TYR A 184 -13.49 4.27 -13.04
N ARG A 185 -14.12 4.65 -14.17
CA ARG A 185 -15.50 4.29 -14.51
C ARG A 185 -15.84 2.80 -14.30
N PRO A 186 -15.00 1.81 -14.69
CA PRO A 186 -15.30 0.40 -14.45
C PRO A 186 -15.41 0.02 -12.97
N LEU A 187 -14.54 0.56 -12.11
CA LEU A 187 -14.60 0.38 -10.65
C LEU A 187 -15.81 1.10 -10.06
N ALA A 188 -16.08 2.31 -10.53
CA ALA A 188 -17.23 3.10 -10.09
C ALA A 188 -18.57 2.41 -10.40
N ASP A 189 -18.70 1.81 -11.58
CA ASP A 189 -19.89 1.04 -12.00
C ASP A 189 -20.07 -0.22 -11.16
N LEU A 190 -18.99 -0.95 -10.88
CA LEU A 190 -19.00 -2.13 -10.01
C LEU A 190 -19.50 -1.78 -8.61
N LEU A 191 -18.89 -0.78 -7.97
CA LEU A 191 -19.25 -0.34 -6.61
C LEU A 191 -20.68 0.21 -6.55
N ALA A 192 -21.11 0.98 -7.56
CA ALA A 192 -22.47 1.51 -7.65
C ALA A 192 -23.53 0.43 -7.91
N GLY A 193 -23.23 -0.57 -8.74
CA GLY A 193 -24.11 -1.73 -8.93
C GLY A 193 -24.35 -2.51 -7.62
N HIS A 194 -23.38 -2.50 -6.70
CA HIS A 194 -23.47 -3.09 -5.36
C HIS A 194 -23.97 -2.11 -4.27
N GLY A 195 -24.39 -0.89 -4.63
CA GLY A 195 -25.08 0.03 -3.71
C GLY A 195 -24.23 1.11 -3.05
N ILE A 196 -22.96 1.28 -3.44
CA ILE A 196 -22.05 2.32 -2.92
C ILE A 196 -22.14 3.56 -3.82
N VAL A 197 -22.20 4.77 -3.26
CA VAL A 197 -22.15 6.00 -4.08
C VAL A 197 -20.69 6.40 -4.30
N VAL A 198 -20.27 6.50 -5.56
CA VAL A 198 -18.88 6.73 -5.93
C VAL A 198 -18.69 8.13 -6.46
N VAL A 199 -17.73 8.86 -5.90
CA VAL A 199 -17.33 10.22 -6.28
C VAL A 199 -15.88 10.18 -6.75
N SER A 200 -15.66 10.14 -8.06
CA SER A 200 -14.31 10.23 -8.64
C SER A 200 -13.94 11.68 -8.84
N ILE A 201 -12.83 12.14 -8.24
CA ILE A 201 -12.47 13.55 -8.17
C ILE A 201 -11.27 13.90 -9.04
N ALA A 202 -11.35 15.07 -9.66
CA ALA A 202 -10.29 15.67 -10.45
C ALA A 202 -9.31 16.41 -9.52
N ALA A 203 -8.02 16.32 -9.83
CA ALA A 203 -6.92 16.93 -9.10
C ALA A 203 -5.83 17.46 -10.04
N ASN A 204 -6.21 17.90 -11.25
CA ASN A 204 -5.33 18.36 -12.34
C ASN A 204 -4.56 19.64 -11.97
N GLY A 205 -5.09 20.45 -11.06
CA GLY A 205 -4.37 21.60 -10.52
C GLY A 205 -3.08 21.25 -9.78
N ILE A 206 -3.04 20.12 -9.07
CA ILE A 206 -1.91 19.77 -8.18
C ILE A 206 -0.64 19.38 -8.95
N PRO A 207 -0.66 18.48 -9.97
CA PRO A 207 0.48 18.17 -10.84
C PRO A 207 1.19 19.40 -11.44
N GLY A 208 0.46 20.50 -11.66
CA GLY A 208 1.01 21.72 -12.24
C GLY A 208 2.02 22.47 -11.36
N TYR A 209 2.11 22.15 -10.07
CA TYR A 209 3.05 22.74 -9.13
C TYR A 209 3.67 21.78 -8.12
N ASP A 210 3.20 20.53 -8.01
CA ASP A 210 3.56 19.64 -6.89
C ASP A 210 5.06 19.35 -6.74
N ASN A 211 5.79 19.16 -7.86
CA ASN A 211 7.25 19.04 -7.88
C ASN A 211 8.02 20.28 -7.36
N GLY A 212 7.35 21.43 -7.16
CA GLY A 212 7.92 22.63 -6.55
C GLY A 212 7.81 22.66 -5.01
N LEU A 213 7.10 21.72 -4.39
CA LEU A 213 6.92 21.62 -2.95
C LEU A 213 7.80 20.52 -2.35
N ARG A 214 8.36 20.77 -1.15
CA ARG A 214 9.13 19.76 -0.38
C ARG A 214 8.32 18.48 -0.12
N ASP A 215 7.00 18.61 -0.03
CA ASP A 215 6.07 17.52 0.29
C ASP A 215 5.33 16.96 -0.93
N LEU A 216 5.79 17.31 -2.13
CA LEU A 216 5.26 16.83 -3.42
C LEU A 216 3.72 16.91 -3.55
N GLY A 217 3.11 17.90 -2.89
CA GLY A 217 1.68 18.20 -2.96
C GLY A 217 0.78 17.21 -2.21
N GLN A 218 1.33 16.29 -1.41
CA GLN A 218 0.53 15.24 -0.77
C GLN A 218 -0.45 15.77 0.30
N PRO A 219 -0.11 16.78 1.13
CA PRO A 219 -1.09 17.40 2.02
C PRO A 219 -2.20 18.14 1.26
N ASP A 220 -1.89 18.74 0.11
CA ASP A 220 -2.87 19.41 -0.75
C ASP A 220 -3.87 18.40 -1.34
N ARG A 221 -3.39 17.23 -1.78
CA ARG A 221 -4.24 16.11 -2.23
C ARG A 221 -5.17 15.62 -1.11
N GLY A 222 -4.65 15.49 0.12
CA GLY A 222 -5.46 15.15 1.29
C GLY A 222 -6.52 16.19 1.61
N ALA A 223 -6.18 17.48 1.53
CA ALA A 223 -7.10 18.56 1.78
C ALA A 223 -8.19 18.67 0.70
N LEU A 224 -7.86 18.38 -0.57
CA LEU A 224 -8.81 18.34 -1.68
C LEU A 224 -9.88 17.24 -1.47
N VAL A 225 -9.47 16.02 -1.08
CA VAL A 225 -10.40 14.93 -0.74
C VAL A 225 -11.38 15.35 0.35
N LEU A 226 -10.87 15.94 1.44
CA LEU A 226 -11.71 16.40 2.54
C LEU A 226 -12.61 17.58 2.13
N ARG A 227 -12.15 18.45 1.23
CA ARG A 227 -12.96 19.56 0.69
C ARG A 227 -14.11 19.06 -0.18
N HIS A 228 -13.89 18.01 -0.98
CA HIS A 228 -14.96 17.33 -1.71
C HIS A 228 -15.98 16.70 -0.74
N LEU A 229 -15.52 15.99 0.30
CA LEU A 229 -16.41 15.40 1.31
C LEU A 229 -17.23 16.45 2.08
N GLU A 230 -16.68 17.63 2.37
CA GLU A 230 -17.42 18.76 2.96
C GLU A 230 -18.57 19.25 2.06
N LEU A 231 -18.28 19.46 0.77
CA LEU A 231 -19.27 19.90 -0.21
C LEU A 231 -20.38 18.87 -0.38
N TRP A 232 -20.02 17.59 -0.47
CA TRP A 232 -20.97 16.48 -0.53
C TRP A 232 -21.83 16.36 0.74
N ARG A 233 -21.26 16.60 1.93
CA ARG A 233 -22.01 16.68 3.19
C ARG A 233 -22.98 17.87 3.22
N GLY A 234 -22.69 18.95 2.51
CA GLY A 234 -23.61 20.07 2.27
C GLY A 234 -24.75 19.70 1.30
N TRP A 235 -24.42 19.21 0.11
CA TRP A 235 -25.36 18.89 -0.98
C TRP A 235 -26.32 17.71 -0.69
N ALA A 236 -25.87 16.76 0.13
CA ALA A 236 -26.73 15.69 0.67
C ALA A 236 -27.36 16.05 2.02
N GLY A 237 -27.04 17.24 2.55
CA GLY A 237 -27.64 17.85 3.74
C GLY A 237 -28.54 19.03 3.36
N SER A 238 -28.28 20.21 3.93
CA SER A 238 -29.14 21.38 3.80
C SER A 238 -29.10 22.09 2.43
N ASP A 239 -28.11 21.83 1.58
CA ASP A 239 -27.96 22.52 0.28
C ASP A 239 -28.64 21.74 -0.86
N THR A 240 -29.97 21.66 -0.82
CA THR A 240 -30.79 21.07 -1.90
C THR A 240 -30.80 21.92 -3.17
N GLY A 241 -30.36 23.19 -3.09
CA GLY A 241 -30.14 24.07 -4.23
C GLY A 241 -28.80 23.85 -4.96
N GLY A 242 -27.94 22.97 -4.44
CA GLY A 242 -26.66 22.60 -5.04
C GLY A 242 -26.78 21.88 -6.40
N PRO A 243 -25.66 21.45 -7.00
CA PRO A 243 -25.58 21.01 -8.41
C PRO A 243 -26.40 19.76 -8.78
N PHE A 244 -27.09 19.14 -7.82
CA PHE A 244 -27.91 17.94 -8.01
C PHE A 244 -29.38 18.12 -7.65
N GLY A 245 -29.84 19.34 -7.33
CA GLY A 245 -31.27 19.65 -7.12
C GLY A 245 -31.96 18.79 -6.06
N GLY A 246 -31.25 18.44 -4.99
CA GLY A 246 -31.77 17.58 -3.91
C GLY A 246 -31.73 16.06 -4.17
N THR A 247 -31.23 15.58 -5.33
CA THR A 247 -31.17 14.13 -5.66
C THR A 247 -30.55 13.27 -4.55
N PHE A 248 -29.53 13.78 -3.86
CA PHE A 248 -28.81 13.07 -2.80
C PHE A 248 -29.26 13.42 -1.38
N HIS A 249 -30.34 14.21 -1.21
CA HIS A 249 -30.80 14.69 0.11
C HIS A 249 -31.07 13.53 1.07
N GLU A 250 -30.30 13.52 2.17
CA GLU A 250 -30.28 12.49 3.21
C GLU A 250 -29.96 11.07 2.73
N ARG A 251 -29.41 10.89 1.52
CA ARG A 251 -29.14 9.55 0.95
C ARG A 251 -27.72 9.02 1.16
N LEU A 252 -26.80 9.83 1.69
CA LEU A 252 -25.38 9.47 1.83
C LEU A 252 -24.96 9.30 3.29
N ASP A 253 -24.14 8.28 3.55
CA ASP A 253 -23.52 8.01 4.84
C ASP A 253 -22.06 8.50 4.87
N PHE A 254 -21.85 9.64 5.52
CA PHE A 254 -20.51 10.19 5.78
C PHE A 254 -19.82 9.61 7.02
N GLY A 255 -20.49 8.69 7.73
CA GLY A 255 -19.93 7.83 8.78
C GLY A 255 -19.30 6.54 8.24
N ASN A 256 -19.45 6.24 6.94
CA ASN A 256 -18.91 5.04 6.30
C ASN A 256 -18.36 5.37 4.91
N VAL A 257 -17.10 5.85 4.90
CA VAL A 257 -16.42 6.41 3.73
C VAL A 257 -15.18 5.57 3.38
N GLY A 258 -15.09 5.14 2.13
CA GLY A 258 -13.89 4.52 1.56
C GLY A 258 -13.14 5.49 0.66
N LEU A 259 -11.81 5.46 0.69
CA LEU A 259 -10.97 6.24 -0.23
C LEU A 259 -10.11 5.29 -1.07
N MET A 260 -10.01 5.54 -2.37
CA MET A 260 -8.99 4.96 -3.25
C MET A 260 -8.17 6.08 -3.87
N GLY A 261 -6.85 5.90 -3.93
CA GLY A 261 -5.94 6.88 -4.52
C GLY A 261 -4.87 6.19 -5.36
N HIS A 262 -4.64 6.69 -6.58
CA HIS A 262 -3.66 6.14 -7.52
C HIS A 262 -2.36 6.96 -7.53
N SER A 263 -1.16 6.34 -7.57
CA SER A 263 0.13 7.06 -7.60
C SER A 263 0.27 8.01 -6.39
N ARG A 264 0.67 9.27 -6.60
CA ARG A 264 0.62 10.34 -5.57
C ARG A 264 -0.78 10.54 -4.96
N GLY A 265 -1.85 10.18 -5.66
CA GLY A 265 -3.20 10.13 -5.10
C GLY A 265 -3.34 9.11 -3.97
N GLY A 266 -2.59 8.00 -4.00
CA GLY A 266 -2.56 6.98 -2.96
C GLY A 266 -2.02 7.52 -1.63
N GLU A 267 -0.91 8.25 -1.67
CA GLU A 267 -0.43 8.99 -0.50
C GLU A 267 -1.40 10.11 -0.09
N GLY A 268 -2.00 10.79 -1.08
CA GLY A 268 -3.02 11.82 -0.87
C GLY A 268 -4.24 11.35 -0.06
N ILE A 269 -4.73 10.12 -0.25
CA ILE A 269 -5.86 9.60 0.56
C ILE A 269 -5.43 9.24 2.00
N VAL A 270 -4.18 8.82 2.21
CA VAL A 270 -3.68 8.56 3.57
C VAL A 270 -3.42 9.88 4.30
N GLN A 271 -2.92 10.90 3.60
CA GLN A 271 -2.90 12.28 4.08
C GLN A 271 -4.32 12.79 4.41
N ALA A 272 -5.35 12.46 3.61
CA ALA A 272 -6.74 12.80 3.93
C ALA A 272 -7.20 12.15 5.26
N ALA A 273 -6.89 10.87 5.48
CA ALA A 273 -7.20 10.18 6.74
C ALA A 273 -6.46 10.81 7.94
N GLN A 274 -5.16 11.07 7.82
CA GLN A 274 -4.38 11.71 8.89
C GLN A 274 -4.84 13.15 9.18
N GLN A 275 -5.26 13.91 8.17
CA GLN A 275 -5.86 15.24 8.34
C GLN A 275 -7.25 15.17 8.97
N ASN A 276 -8.08 14.20 8.58
CA ASN A 276 -9.40 13.97 9.18
C ASN A 276 -9.30 13.63 10.67
N ALA A 277 -8.36 12.76 11.06
CA ALA A 277 -8.09 12.43 12.46
C ALA A 277 -7.67 13.65 13.32
N ARG A 278 -7.16 14.72 12.70
CA ARG A 278 -6.79 15.99 13.37
C ARG A 278 -7.95 16.98 13.51
N ARG A 279 -9.11 16.75 12.86
CA ARG A 279 -10.32 17.60 12.96
C ARG A 279 -11.03 17.46 14.31
N PRO A 280 -11.87 18.44 14.73
CA PRO A 280 -12.83 18.27 15.83
C PRO A 280 -13.72 17.05 15.57
N VAL A 281 -14.09 16.29 16.61
CA VAL A 281 -14.78 14.99 16.44
C VAL A 281 -16.09 15.11 15.66
N ALA A 282 -16.87 16.18 15.88
CA ALA A 282 -18.12 16.43 15.18
C ALA A 282 -17.95 16.75 13.67
N ASP A 283 -16.76 17.16 13.24
CA ASP A 283 -16.46 17.48 11.83
C ASP A 283 -15.87 16.31 11.05
N ARG A 284 -15.51 15.20 11.72
CA ARG A 284 -14.84 14.06 11.09
C ARG A 284 -15.76 13.29 10.16
N PHE A 285 -15.18 12.80 9.08
CA PHE A 285 -15.76 11.75 8.26
C PHE A 285 -15.40 10.40 8.85
N GLY A 286 -16.32 9.44 8.82
CA GLY A 286 -16.05 8.05 9.20
C GLY A 286 -15.32 7.33 8.08
N ILE A 287 -14.03 7.63 7.90
CA ILE A 287 -13.19 6.97 6.90
C ILE A 287 -12.86 5.57 7.43
N THR A 288 -13.39 4.53 6.79
CA THR A 288 -13.32 3.13 7.22
C THR A 288 -12.39 2.27 6.35
N ALA A 289 -12.06 2.74 5.15
CA ALA A 289 -11.25 2.00 4.17
C ALA A 289 -10.32 2.91 3.37
N LEU A 290 -9.06 2.47 3.17
CA LEU A 290 -8.05 3.14 2.35
C LEU A 290 -7.48 2.17 1.30
N VAL A 291 -7.39 2.60 0.05
CA VAL A 291 -6.76 1.82 -1.02
C VAL A 291 -5.68 2.66 -1.73
N PRO A 292 -4.42 2.65 -1.23
CA PRO A 292 -3.28 3.14 -1.98
C PRO A 292 -2.97 2.19 -3.14
N LEU A 293 -3.30 2.61 -4.36
CA LEU A 293 -3.06 1.90 -5.61
C LEU A 293 -1.81 2.48 -6.27
N ALA A 294 -0.85 1.63 -6.62
CA ALA A 294 0.43 2.01 -7.24
C ALA A 294 1.10 3.22 -6.55
N ALA A 295 1.03 3.26 -5.22
CA ALA A 295 1.16 4.51 -4.46
C ALA A 295 2.61 4.86 -4.13
N THR A 296 2.95 6.15 -4.26
CA THR A 296 4.17 6.75 -3.69
C THR A 296 4.08 6.81 -2.17
N ASP A 297 5.18 6.99 -1.44
CA ASP A 297 5.19 7.05 0.03
C ASP A 297 6.07 8.16 0.65
N PHE A 298 6.32 9.25 -0.09
CA PHE A 298 7.39 10.24 0.15
C PHE A 298 7.48 10.80 1.59
N LEU A 299 6.36 10.90 2.31
CA LEU A 299 6.28 11.45 3.67
C LEU A 299 6.07 10.35 4.75
N ARG A 300 6.17 9.08 4.32
CA ARG A 300 5.90 7.83 5.05
C ARG A 300 4.62 7.92 5.88
N ALA A 301 3.55 8.42 5.25
CA ALA A 301 2.23 8.52 5.85
C ALA A 301 1.61 7.12 5.94
N ASN A 302 1.61 6.50 7.12
CA ASN A 302 0.99 5.18 7.32
C ASN A 302 -0.54 5.27 7.51
N PRO A 303 -1.29 4.19 7.22
CA PRO A 303 -2.75 4.14 7.31
C PRO A 303 -3.27 3.69 8.70
N ARG A 304 -2.42 3.71 9.73
CA ARG A 304 -2.70 3.06 11.04
C ARG A 304 -4.04 3.51 11.64
N GLY A 305 -4.79 2.55 12.17
CA GLY A 305 -6.15 2.73 12.70
C GLY A 305 -7.26 2.83 11.64
N THR A 306 -6.95 2.75 10.34
CA THR A 306 -7.92 2.66 9.25
C THR A 306 -7.62 1.44 8.39
N ALA A 307 -8.62 0.60 8.10
CA ALA A 307 -8.38 -0.63 7.33
C ALA A 307 -7.85 -0.29 5.93
N SER A 308 -6.79 -0.98 5.46
CA SER A 308 -6.17 -0.66 4.17
C SER A 308 -5.90 -1.86 3.26
N LEU A 309 -5.90 -1.60 1.95
CA LEU A 309 -5.36 -2.48 0.91
C LEU A 309 -4.34 -1.69 0.09
N SER A 310 -3.06 -2.02 0.25
CA SER A 310 -2.04 -1.55 -0.70
C SER A 310 -2.01 -2.47 -1.93
N VAL A 311 -2.04 -1.88 -3.12
CA VAL A 311 -1.94 -2.59 -4.40
C VAL A 311 -0.70 -2.11 -5.14
N VAL A 312 0.28 -3.00 -5.33
CA VAL A 312 1.52 -2.69 -6.08
C VAL A 312 1.52 -3.40 -7.45
N PRO A 313 1.68 -2.70 -8.57
CA PRO A 313 1.80 -3.32 -9.89
C PRO A 313 3.22 -3.87 -10.07
N TYR A 314 3.38 -5.13 -10.46
CA TYR A 314 4.73 -5.71 -10.44
C TYR A 314 5.70 -5.14 -11.50
N CYS A 315 5.17 -4.66 -12.62
CA CYS A 315 5.90 -4.02 -13.72
C CYS A 315 5.59 -2.51 -13.78
N ASP A 316 5.38 -1.86 -12.63
CA ASP A 316 5.20 -0.40 -12.54
C ASP A 316 6.43 0.35 -13.06
N GLY A 317 6.22 1.26 -14.02
CA GLY A 317 7.27 2.09 -14.64
C GLY A 317 7.33 3.55 -14.17
N ASP A 318 6.42 4.02 -13.32
CA ASP A 318 6.44 5.39 -12.74
C ASP A 318 6.81 5.35 -11.24
N VAL A 319 6.28 4.36 -10.52
CA VAL A 319 6.52 4.05 -9.10
C VAL A 319 7.30 2.73 -9.01
N ALA A 320 8.40 2.65 -9.78
CA ALA A 320 9.16 1.42 -10.00
C ALA A 320 9.81 0.83 -8.72
N GLY A 321 10.00 1.64 -7.67
CA GLY A 321 10.45 1.17 -6.36
C GLY A 321 9.44 0.31 -5.60
N LEU A 322 8.17 0.27 -6.05
CA LEU A 322 7.05 -0.41 -5.39
C LEU A 322 6.85 0.02 -3.91
N GLU A 323 7.27 1.23 -3.53
CA GLU A 323 7.26 1.72 -2.15
C GLU A 323 5.88 1.70 -1.46
N GLY A 324 4.81 1.56 -2.25
CA GLY A 324 3.47 1.24 -1.77
C GLY A 324 3.40 0.02 -0.83
N VAL A 325 4.38 -0.89 -0.84
CA VAL A 325 4.47 -1.97 0.16
C VAL A 325 4.50 -1.45 1.60
N HIS A 326 5.12 -0.30 1.86
CA HIS A 326 5.30 0.19 3.23
C HIS A 326 3.99 0.59 3.93
N TYR A 327 2.94 1.00 3.20
CA TYR A 327 1.60 1.22 3.77
C TYR A 327 1.05 -0.03 4.48
N TYR A 328 1.50 -1.21 4.05
CA TYR A 328 1.20 -2.47 4.70
C TYR A 328 2.18 -2.75 5.83
N ASP A 329 3.49 -2.70 5.56
CA ASP A 329 4.52 -3.09 6.52
C ASP A 329 4.48 -2.26 7.80
N ASP A 330 4.40 -0.93 7.68
CA ASP A 330 4.27 0.00 8.81
C ASP A 330 3.06 -0.30 9.69
N ALA A 331 1.96 -0.78 9.11
CA ALA A 331 0.79 -1.18 9.88
C ALA A 331 1.05 -2.51 10.61
N THR A 332 1.67 -3.49 9.94
CA THR A 332 1.95 -4.81 10.52
C THR A 332 2.94 -4.81 11.68
N THR A 333 3.92 -3.90 11.68
CA THR A 333 4.98 -3.79 12.71
C THR A 333 4.50 -3.19 14.03
N THR A 334 3.24 -2.76 14.12
CA THR A 334 2.66 -2.15 15.33
C THR A 334 1.44 -2.93 15.83
N ALA A 335 1.01 -2.62 17.05
CA ALA A 335 -0.17 -3.22 17.69
C ALA A 335 -1.51 -2.76 17.08
N ASP A 336 -1.55 -2.49 15.78
CA ASP A 336 -2.77 -2.15 15.06
C ASP A 336 -3.73 -3.34 14.97
N THR A 337 -5.02 -3.05 15.15
CA THR A 337 -6.11 -4.01 15.30
C THR A 337 -7.13 -3.93 14.17
N VAL A 338 -6.94 -3.07 13.17
CA VAL A 338 -7.80 -3.06 11.97
C VAL A 338 -7.23 -3.98 10.87
N PRO A 339 -8.05 -4.48 9.92
CA PRO A 339 -7.57 -5.31 8.83
C PRO A 339 -6.68 -4.54 7.84
N HIS A 340 -5.51 -5.09 7.53
CA HIS A 340 -4.63 -4.58 6.48
C HIS A 340 -4.33 -5.66 5.44
N ALA A 341 -4.15 -5.25 4.18
CA ALA A 341 -3.82 -6.11 3.06
C ALA A 341 -2.72 -5.51 2.16
N LEU A 342 -1.89 -6.38 1.60
CA LEU A 342 -0.98 -6.10 0.48
C LEU A 342 -1.33 -7.04 -0.68
N LEU A 343 -1.34 -6.50 -1.89
CA LEU A 343 -1.55 -7.24 -3.14
C LEU A 343 -0.50 -6.82 -4.18
N GLY A 344 0.38 -7.74 -4.56
CA GLY A 344 1.25 -7.60 -5.73
C GLY A 344 0.57 -8.18 -6.97
N VAL A 345 0.24 -7.33 -7.94
CA VAL A 345 -0.43 -7.75 -9.18
C VAL A 345 0.62 -8.07 -10.25
N MET A 346 0.76 -9.36 -10.57
CA MET A 346 1.84 -9.83 -11.45
C MET A 346 1.59 -9.46 -12.90
N GLY A 347 2.61 -8.88 -13.55
CA GLY A 347 2.52 -8.39 -14.93
C GLY A 347 1.79 -7.05 -15.12
N ALA A 348 1.31 -6.41 -14.05
CA ALA A 348 0.63 -5.12 -14.13
C ALA A 348 1.61 -3.93 -14.21
N ASN A 349 1.32 -2.94 -15.04
CA ASN A 349 2.04 -1.65 -15.11
C ASN A 349 1.36 -0.58 -14.24
N HIS A 350 1.82 0.67 -14.27
CA HIS A 350 1.17 1.78 -13.56
C HIS A 350 -0.18 2.14 -14.19
N ASN A 351 -0.18 2.44 -15.49
CA ASN A 351 -1.27 3.21 -16.11
C ASN A 351 -2.56 2.42 -16.36
N PHE A 352 -2.50 1.10 -16.60
CA PHE A 352 -3.67 0.35 -17.07
C PHE A 352 -4.79 0.15 -16.03
N PHE A 353 -4.60 0.58 -14.77
CA PHE A 353 -5.73 0.71 -13.83
C PHE A 353 -6.65 1.91 -14.12
N ASN A 354 -6.26 2.81 -15.03
CA ASN A 354 -7.00 4.01 -15.39
C ASN A 354 -7.30 4.05 -16.89
N THR A 355 -8.57 3.97 -17.28
CA THR A 355 -8.98 3.93 -18.71
C THR A 355 -8.73 5.22 -19.49
N VAL A 356 -8.29 6.30 -18.86
CA VAL A 356 -7.89 7.57 -19.51
C VAL A 356 -6.37 7.65 -19.67
N TRP A 357 -5.60 6.88 -18.90
CA TRP A 357 -4.14 6.79 -19.00
C TRP A 357 -3.68 5.65 -19.92
N THR A 358 -4.51 4.63 -20.10
CA THR A 358 -4.30 3.54 -21.06
C THR A 358 -4.25 4.04 -22.52
N PRO A 359 -3.30 3.57 -23.35
CA PRO A 359 -3.27 3.83 -24.80
C PRO A 359 -4.60 3.54 -25.50
N GLY A 360 -5.09 4.49 -26.29
CA GLY A 360 -6.40 4.43 -26.94
C GLY A 360 -7.60 4.82 -26.05
N GLY A 361 -7.37 5.11 -24.76
CA GLY A 361 -8.40 5.53 -23.81
C GLY A 361 -8.73 7.04 -23.82
N TRP A 362 -7.76 7.88 -24.19
CA TRP A 362 -7.93 9.32 -24.40
C TRP A 362 -7.00 9.83 -25.51
N GLU A 363 -7.25 11.02 -26.05
CA GLU A 363 -6.52 11.58 -27.20
C GLU A 363 -5.04 11.91 -26.92
N ALA A 364 -4.67 12.14 -25.66
CA ALA A 364 -3.34 12.60 -25.26
C ALA A 364 -2.99 12.20 -23.83
N GLY A 365 -1.69 12.08 -23.53
CA GLY A 365 -1.21 11.71 -22.19
C GLY A 365 -1.41 10.24 -21.84
N THR A 366 -1.71 9.38 -22.82
CA THR A 366 -1.80 7.92 -22.61
C THR A 366 -0.42 7.27 -22.73
N LEU A 367 -0.11 6.27 -21.90
CA LEU A 367 1.18 5.58 -21.90
C LEU A 367 1.06 4.12 -21.44
N ASP A 368 1.83 3.22 -22.06
CA ASP A 368 2.20 1.94 -21.45
C ASP A 368 3.60 2.11 -20.83
N ASP A 369 3.63 2.42 -19.54
CA ASP A 369 4.86 2.61 -18.77
C ASP A 369 5.60 1.27 -18.55
N GLY A 370 4.86 0.17 -18.56
CA GLY A 370 5.40 -1.19 -18.49
C GLY A 370 6.28 -1.50 -19.70
N ALA A 371 5.82 -1.13 -20.90
CA ALA A 371 6.57 -1.27 -22.15
C ALA A 371 7.58 -0.12 -22.42
N THR A 372 7.61 0.95 -21.60
CA THR A 372 8.46 2.14 -21.85
C THR A 372 9.59 2.31 -20.83
N TYR A 373 9.34 2.00 -19.55
CA TYR A 373 10.27 2.27 -18.44
C TYR A 373 10.56 1.02 -17.60
N ALA A 374 9.55 0.20 -17.30
CA ALA A 374 9.74 -1.13 -16.71
C ALA A 374 9.96 -2.22 -17.78
N ALA A 375 10.35 -1.81 -19.01
CA ALA A 375 10.47 -2.68 -20.17
C ALA A 375 11.40 -3.85 -19.86
N GLU A 376 12.71 -3.59 -19.71
CA GLU A 376 13.75 -4.60 -19.47
C GLU A 376 13.39 -5.55 -18.32
N ARG A 377 12.93 -5.00 -17.18
CA ARG A 377 12.49 -5.72 -15.97
C ARG A 377 11.40 -6.76 -16.23
N CYS A 378 10.58 -6.57 -17.27
CA CYS A 378 9.48 -7.46 -17.62
C CYS A 378 9.48 -7.89 -19.12
N ASP A 379 10.58 -7.72 -19.88
CA ASP A 379 10.61 -7.80 -21.36
C ASP A 379 10.57 -9.25 -21.91
N ARG A 380 9.42 -9.93 -21.76
CA ARG A 380 9.08 -11.08 -22.60
C ARG A 380 7.59 -11.08 -22.96
N PRO A 381 7.23 -11.27 -24.25
CA PRO A 381 5.85 -11.44 -24.68
C PRO A 381 5.10 -12.49 -23.85
N GLY A 382 3.91 -12.14 -23.36
CA GLY A 382 3.08 -13.01 -22.53
C GLY A 382 3.29 -12.91 -21.02
N ARG A 383 4.12 -11.97 -20.52
CA ARG A 383 4.25 -11.68 -19.08
C ARG A 383 3.57 -10.39 -18.59
N TRP A 384 3.23 -9.46 -19.48
CA TRP A 384 2.39 -8.30 -19.16
C TRP A 384 0.90 -8.66 -19.14
N LEU A 385 0.12 -7.99 -18.28
CA LEU A 385 -1.34 -7.98 -18.37
C LEU A 385 -1.77 -7.03 -19.49
N THR A 386 -2.74 -7.43 -20.33
CA THR A 386 -3.43 -6.45 -21.18
C THR A 386 -4.23 -5.46 -20.32
N PRO A 387 -4.60 -4.27 -20.85
CA PRO A 387 -5.43 -3.34 -20.10
C PRO A 387 -6.71 -3.96 -19.55
N GLU A 388 -7.37 -4.83 -20.32
CA GLU A 388 -8.58 -5.53 -19.89
C GLU A 388 -8.35 -6.55 -18.77
N GLN A 389 -7.16 -7.15 -18.69
CA GLN A 389 -6.77 -8.02 -17.59
C GLN A 389 -6.45 -7.21 -16.34
N GLN A 390 -5.69 -6.11 -16.47
CA GLN A 390 -5.32 -5.27 -15.33
C GLN A 390 -6.52 -4.51 -14.75
N LEU A 391 -7.41 -3.98 -15.59
CA LEU A 391 -8.71 -3.45 -15.16
C LEU A 391 -9.54 -4.52 -14.45
N GLY A 392 -9.57 -5.75 -14.99
CA GLY A 392 -10.22 -6.89 -14.34
C GLY A 392 -9.68 -7.13 -12.92
N ALA A 393 -8.36 -7.26 -12.78
CA ALA A 393 -7.70 -7.45 -11.49
C ALA A 393 -7.96 -6.30 -10.52
N GLY A 394 -7.78 -5.05 -10.96
CA GLY A 394 -8.03 -3.85 -10.16
C GLY A 394 -9.46 -3.80 -9.64
N ASN A 395 -10.44 -3.94 -10.55
CA ASN A 395 -11.86 -3.93 -10.20
C ASN A 395 -12.22 -5.06 -9.21
N ALA A 396 -11.72 -6.27 -9.44
CA ALA A 396 -12.01 -7.43 -8.60
C ALA A 396 -11.47 -7.26 -7.17
N TYR A 397 -10.18 -6.94 -7.00
CA TYR A 397 -9.58 -6.86 -5.66
C TYR A 397 -9.94 -5.56 -4.92
N VAL A 398 -9.91 -4.41 -5.58
CA VAL A 398 -10.31 -3.13 -4.97
C VAL A 398 -11.80 -3.10 -4.69
N GLY A 399 -12.62 -3.63 -5.60
CA GLY A 399 -14.06 -3.80 -5.41
C GLY A 399 -14.38 -4.73 -4.25
N GLY A 400 -13.74 -5.90 -4.17
CA GLY A 400 -13.90 -6.85 -3.05
C GLY A 400 -13.55 -6.24 -1.70
N PHE A 401 -12.40 -5.56 -1.59
CA PHE A 401 -11.98 -4.91 -0.35
C PHE A 401 -12.90 -3.75 0.07
N LEU A 402 -13.28 -2.86 -0.85
CA LEU A 402 -14.19 -1.76 -0.53
C LEU A 402 -15.58 -2.29 -0.14
N ARG A 403 -16.08 -3.35 -0.79
CA ARG A 403 -17.32 -4.03 -0.38
C ARG A 403 -17.19 -4.69 1.01
N ALA A 404 -16.04 -5.27 1.35
CA ALA A 404 -15.79 -5.86 2.66
C ALA A 404 -15.91 -4.84 3.80
N ARG A 405 -15.43 -3.60 3.59
CA ARG A 405 -15.46 -2.54 4.61
C ARG A 405 -16.75 -1.73 4.59
N LEU A 406 -17.24 -1.34 3.42
CA LEU A 406 -18.39 -0.44 3.27
C LEU A 406 -19.74 -1.16 3.36
N LEU A 407 -19.81 -2.44 2.97
CA LEU A 407 -21.04 -3.26 2.98
C LEU A 407 -20.99 -4.42 3.99
N GLY A 408 -19.90 -4.56 4.75
CA GLY A 408 -19.73 -5.64 5.74
C GLY A 408 -19.48 -7.02 5.15
N GLN A 409 -19.15 -7.12 3.85
CA GLN A 409 -18.94 -8.39 3.12
C GLN A 409 -17.53 -8.96 3.41
N SER A 410 -17.26 -9.27 4.68
CA SER A 410 -15.94 -9.68 5.19
C SER A 410 -15.44 -11.02 4.65
N GLU A 411 -16.29 -11.82 3.99
CA GLU A 411 -15.89 -13.01 3.23
C GLU A 411 -14.82 -12.71 2.17
N TYR A 412 -14.75 -11.46 1.67
CA TYR A 412 -13.73 -11.02 0.72
C TYR A 412 -12.32 -10.87 1.32
N ASP A 413 -12.15 -10.87 2.64
CA ASP A 413 -10.81 -10.84 3.25
C ASP A 413 -9.98 -12.09 2.90
N THR A 414 -10.66 -13.19 2.54
CA THR A 414 -10.03 -14.42 2.05
C THR A 414 -9.23 -14.22 0.76
N LEU A 415 -9.55 -13.20 -0.07
CA LEU A 415 -8.80 -12.86 -1.28
C LEU A 415 -7.32 -12.55 -1.02
N PHE A 416 -7.00 -12.08 0.19
CA PHE A 416 -5.69 -11.53 0.54
C PHE A 416 -4.84 -12.49 1.41
N SER A 417 -5.33 -13.70 1.67
CA SER A 417 -4.70 -14.73 2.53
C SER A 417 -3.30 -15.21 2.10
N GLY A 418 -2.87 -14.84 0.89
CA GLY A 418 -1.64 -15.31 0.26
C GLY A 418 -1.74 -16.65 -0.47
N ASN A 419 -2.82 -17.42 -0.26
CA ASN A 419 -3.01 -18.76 -0.86
C ASN A 419 -4.35 -18.96 -1.60
N THR A 420 -5.23 -17.97 -1.64
CA THR A 420 -6.53 -18.05 -2.35
C THR A 420 -6.36 -17.87 -3.86
N ALA A 421 -7.11 -18.64 -4.64
CA ALA A 421 -7.16 -18.51 -6.09
C ALA A 421 -7.78 -17.19 -6.55
N SER A 422 -7.20 -16.55 -7.56
CA SER A 422 -7.72 -15.30 -8.12
C SER A 422 -9.16 -15.47 -8.63
N PRO A 423 -10.06 -14.49 -8.40
CA PRO A 423 -11.42 -14.57 -8.89
C PRO A 423 -11.46 -14.55 -10.43
N PRO A 424 -12.43 -15.22 -11.08
CA PRO A 424 -12.52 -15.27 -12.55
C PRO A 424 -12.48 -13.90 -13.24
N SER A 425 -13.15 -12.90 -12.68
CA SER A 425 -13.14 -11.51 -13.18
C SER A 425 -11.76 -10.83 -13.18
N ALA A 426 -10.82 -11.27 -12.34
CA ALA A 426 -9.50 -10.67 -12.25
C ALA A 426 -8.64 -10.92 -13.50
N LYS A 427 -8.93 -11.96 -14.29
CA LYS A 427 -8.26 -12.32 -15.56
C LYS A 427 -6.70 -12.33 -15.54
N THR A 428 -6.09 -12.36 -14.36
CA THR A 428 -4.65 -12.15 -14.15
C THR A 428 -3.84 -13.43 -14.33
N ALA A 429 -2.58 -13.29 -14.76
CA ALA A 429 -1.59 -14.36 -14.75
C ALA A 429 -1.15 -14.77 -13.32
N GLY A 430 -1.36 -13.92 -12.32
CA GLY A 430 -1.11 -14.25 -10.92
C GLY A 430 -1.20 -13.05 -9.96
N VAL A 431 -1.21 -13.34 -8.67
CA VAL A 431 -0.99 -12.36 -7.60
C VAL A 431 -0.13 -12.95 -6.49
N VAL A 432 0.53 -12.09 -5.73
CA VAL A 432 1.03 -12.39 -4.39
C VAL A 432 0.24 -11.54 -3.39
N ALA A 433 -0.07 -12.06 -2.21
CA ALA A 433 -0.90 -11.36 -1.24
C ALA A 433 -0.47 -11.57 0.20
N SER A 434 -0.85 -10.64 1.07
CA SER A 434 -0.55 -10.69 2.50
C SER A 434 -1.69 -10.02 3.27
N PHE A 435 -2.35 -10.74 4.17
CA PHE A 435 -3.44 -10.22 5.00
C PHE A 435 -3.09 -10.25 6.48
N THR A 436 -3.31 -9.13 7.16
CA THR A 436 -3.11 -8.97 8.60
C THR A 436 -4.47 -8.85 9.25
N ALA A 437 -4.84 -9.88 10.03
CA ALA A 437 -6.09 -9.92 10.77
C ALA A 437 -6.04 -9.07 12.06
N PRO A 438 -7.19 -8.55 12.53
CA PRO A 438 -7.35 -7.89 13.82
C PRO A 438 -6.84 -8.71 15.02
N ASN A 439 -7.06 -10.02 14.99
CA ASN A 439 -6.58 -10.96 16.00
C ASN A 439 -5.37 -11.70 15.42
N ARG A 440 -4.16 -11.35 15.88
CA ARG A 440 -2.92 -12.07 15.55
C ARG A 440 -2.00 -12.16 16.75
N LEU A 441 -1.32 -13.29 16.91
CA LEU A 441 -0.17 -13.42 17.81
C LEU A 441 1.10 -13.46 16.98
N VAL A 442 1.88 -12.37 17.02
CA VAL A 442 3.21 -12.37 16.42
C VAL A 442 4.12 -13.26 17.28
N ILE A 443 4.63 -14.33 16.67
CA ILE A 443 5.61 -15.22 17.32
C ILE A 443 6.99 -14.60 17.17
N ASN A 444 7.38 -14.22 15.96
CA ASN A 444 8.68 -13.60 15.64
C ASN A 444 8.51 -12.48 14.61
N ASP A 445 9.19 -11.36 14.85
CA ASP A 445 9.21 -10.09 14.08
C ASP A 445 10.62 -9.70 13.59
N GLN A 446 11.61 -10.60 13.76
CA GLN A 446 13.04 -10.42 13.51
C GLN A 446 13.69 -9.24 14.26
N ALA A 447 13.09 -8.73 15.34
CA ALA A 447 13.67 -7.64 16.14
C ALA A 447 14.94 -8.05 16.91
N ASP A 448 15.11 -9.36 17.13
CA ASP A 448 16.26 -10.09 17.69
C ASP A 448 16.38 -11.45 16.95
N LEU A 449 17.61 -11.93 16.69
CA LEU A 449 17.85 -13.18 15.96
C LEU A 449 17.96 -14.42 16.86
N GLY A 450 18.15 -14.25 18.17
CA GLY A 450 18.22 -15.32 19.17
C GLY A 450 16.97 -15.40 20.07
N LYS A 451 16.11 -14.39 20.03
CA LYS A 451 14.81 -14.38 20.71
C LYS A 451 13.69 -13.88 19.81
N ASN A 452 12.52 -14.47 19.96
CA ASN A 452 11.31 -14.06 19.25
C ASN A 452 10.46 -13.07 20.08
N ALA A 453 9.38 -12.54 19.48
CA ALA A 453 8.51 -11.54 20.10
C ALA A 453 7.77 -12.04 21.37
N LEU A 454 7.71 -13.37 21.59
CA LEU A 454 7.20 -13.97 22.82
C LEU A 454 8.27 -14.12 23.91
N GLY A 455 9.53 -13.81 23.61
CA GLY A 455 10.69 -14.03 24.48
C GLY A 455 11.23 -15.46 24.46
N GLY A 456 10.72 -16.32 23.57
CA GLY A 456 11.21 -17.67 23.35
C GLY A 456 12.49 -17.70 22.51
N GLU A 457 13.29 -18.75 22.68
CA GLU A 457 14.55 -18.96 21.95
C GLU A 457 14.32 -19.14 20.44
N VAL A 458 15.21 -18.56 19.64
CA VAL A 458 15.28 -18.73 18.18
C VAL A 458 16.61 -19.37 17.85
N THR A 459 16.57 -20.46 17.07
CA THR A 459 17.78 -21.14 16.60
C THR A 459 17.75 -21.32 15.08
N ALA A 460 18.85 -20.98 14.43
CA ALA A 460 19.08 -21.21 13.01
C ALA A 460 20.28 -22.16 12.88
N ALA A 461 20.07 -23.34 12.28
CA ALA A 461 21.08 -24.39 12.20
C ALA A 461 21.20 -24.93 10.77
N GLY A 462 22.43 -25.20 10.32
CA GLY A 462 22.71 -25.81 9.02
C GLY A 462 22.63 -24.88 7.81
N PHE A 463 22.22 -23.62 7.98
CA PHE A 463 22.29 -22.58 6.94
C PHE A 463 23.74 -22.18 6.64
N THR A 464 24.01 -21.82 5.39
CA THR A 464 25.30 -21.26 4.92
C THR A 464 25.38 -19.75 5.07
N ALA A 465 24.23 -19.07 5.15
CA ALA A 465 24.15 -17.65 5.51
C ALA A 465 22.92 -17.37 6.39
N GLN A 466 23.10 -16.51 7.38
CA GLN A 466 22.05 -15.87 8.16
C GLN A 466 22.39 -14.37 8.23
N GLN A 467 21.53 -13.51 7.70
CA GLN A 467 21.79 -12.06 7.60
C GLN A 467 20.53 -11.28 7.97
N ALA A 468 20.63 -10.41 8.98
CA ALA A 468 19.57 -9.44 9.29
C ALA A 468 19.65 -8.23 8.36
N CYS A 469 18.49 -7.68 8.03
CA CYS A 469 18.30 -6.55 7.13
C CYS A 469 17.02 -5.79 7.50
N GLY A 470 16.94 -4.53 7.05
CA GLY A 470 15.79 -3.66 7.31
C GLY A 470 15.50 -3.41 8.79
N GLY A 471 14.25 -3.02 9.08
CA GLY A 471 13.83 -2.70 10.43
C GLY A 471 14.42 -1.38 10.91
N LYS A 472 15.51 -1.49 11.65
CA LYS A 472 16.13 -0.46 12.48
C LYS A 472 16.91 0.56 11.63
N PRO A 473 16.52 1.86 11.52
CA PRO A 473 17.10 2.78 10.53
C PRO A 473 18.63 2.91 10.62
N GLY A 474 19.32 2.50 9.55
CA GLY A 474 20.77 2.34 9.49
C GLY A 474 21.28 0.90 9.58
N ALA A 475 20.38 -0.07 9.76
CA ALA A 475 20.59 -1.47 9.42
C ALA A 475 20.77 -1.66 7.90
N PRO A 476 21.21 -2.85 7.43
CA PRO A 476 21.38 -3.11 6.01
C PRO A 476 20.05 -2.95 5.23
N ILE A 477 19.99 -1.97 4.34
CA ILE A 477 18.88 -1.74 3.40
C ILE A 477 18.86 -2.74 2.22
N ARG A 478 19.54 -3.88 2.40
CA ARG A 478 19.63 -5.00 1.46
C ARG A 478 19.79 -6.29 2.27
N CYS A 479 18.88 -7.22 2.09
CA CYS A 479 19.00 -8.62 2.48
C CYS A 479 19.88 -9.36 1.46
N PHE A 480 19.67 -9.11 0.16
CA PHE A 480 20.40 -9.71 -0.96
C PHE A 480 20.57 -8.71 -2.13
N GLY A 481 21.56 -8.95 -3.00
CA GLY A 481 21.64 -8.30 -4.32
C GLY A 481 21.72 -6.77 -4.34
N GLU A 482 20.94 -6.16 -5.25
CA GLU A 482 20.87 -4.72 -5.50
C GLU A 482 19.63 -4.07 -4.87
N GLU A 483 19.73 -2.79 -4.54
CA GLU A 483 18.70 -2.00 -3.83
C GLU A 483 17.36 -1.95 -4.57
N SER A 484 17.40 -1.90 -5.91
CA SER A 484 16.21 -1.87 -6.76
C SER A 484 15.35 -3.14 -6.66
N ALA A 485 15.86 -4.21 -6.05
CA ALA A 485 15.15 -5.47 -5.85
C ALA A 485 14.47 -5.60 -4.47
N GLU A 486 14.61 -4.59 -3.62
CA GLU A 486 14.42 -4.69 -2.17
C GLU A 486 13.37 -3.68 -1.65
N PRO A 487 12.12 -3.74 -2.15
CA PRO A 487 11.12 -2.69 -1.97
C PRO A 487 10.64 -2.54 -0.51
N HIS A 488 10.89 -3.55 0.33
CA HIS A 488 10.49 -3.58 1.74
C HIS A 488 11.56 -3.03 2.70
N VAL A 489 12.79 -2.79 2.24
CA VAL A 489 13.91 -2.33 3.09
C VAL A 489 14.54 -1.00 2.68
N THR A 490 14.05 -0.41 1.58
CA THR A 490 14.58 0.80 0.94
C THR A 490 13.63 2.00 1.13
N SER A 491 14.07 3.20 0.77
CA SER A 491 13.24 4.42 0.85
C SER A 491 13.56 5.37 -0.30
N GLN A 492 12.56 5.77 -1.08
CA GLN A 492 12.74 6.68 -2.22
C GLN A 492 13.23 8.09 -1.83
N TRP A 493 13.17 8.47 -0.56
CA TRP A 493 13.57 9.80 -0.06
C TRP A 493 14.45 9.71 1.19
N ASP A 494 15.41 10.64 1.28
CA ASP A 494 16.34 10.80 2.41
C ASP A 494 15.58 11.09 3.72
N GLY A 495 15.33 10.04 4.51
CA GLY A 495 14.77 10.14 5.85
C GLY A 495 15.16 8.94 6.72
N PRO A 496 15.30 9.10 8.05
CA PRO A 496 15.72 8.03 8.97
C PRO A 496 14.52 7.12 9.33
N PHE A 497 13.79 6.66 8.32
CA PHE A 497 12.61 5.82 8.48
C PHE A 497 13.02 4.37 8.74
N PRO A 498 12.28 3.62 9.60
CA PRO A 498 12.39 2.18 9.61
C PRO A 498 11.77 1.59 8.35
N SER A 499 12.18 0.37 8.08
CA SER A 499 11.67 -0.48 6.99
C SER A 499 11.34 -1.87 7.55
N LEU A 500 11.00 -2.87 6.74
CA LEU A 500 10.56 -4.17 7.27
C LEU A 500 11.75 -4.96 7.88
N PRO A 501 11.74 -5.32 9.18
CA PRO A 501 12.78 -6.16 9.76
C PRO A 501 12.73 -7.56 9.13
N GLN A 502 13.88 -8.08 8.72
CA GLN A 502 13.97 -9.31 7.95
C GLN A 502 15.21 -10.12 8.28
N VAL A 503 15.12 -11.45 8.13
CA VAL A 503 16.26 -12.36 8.13
C VAL A 503 16.33 -13.15 6.83
N ARG A 504 17.47 -13.01 6.15
CA ARG A 504 17.88 -13.86 5.03
C ARG A 504 18.48 -15.16 5.53
N LEU A 505 18.06 -16.28 4.94
CA LEU A 505 18.47 -17.65 5.27
C LEU A 505 18.79 -18.41 3.97
N ALA A 506 20.03 -18.89 3.82
CA ALA A 506 20.47 -19.65 2.64
C ALA A 506 21.08 -21.02 3.01
N TRP A 507 20.98 -22.02 2.12
CA TRP A 507 21.48 -23.38 2.37
C TRP A 507 22.08 -24.06 1.13
N ASP A 508 23.02 -24.98 1.37
CA ASP A 508 23.72 -25.81 0.39
C ASP A 508 23.36 -27.31 0.44
N LYS A 509 22.52 -27.70 1.42
CA LYS A 509 21.99 -29.06 1.62
C LYS A 509 20.62 -29.02 2.32
N PRO A 510 19.80 -30.08 2.22
CA PRO A 510 18.56 -30.21 2.98
C PRO A 510 18.83 -30.33 4.49
N GLY A 511 17.82 -30.02 5.31
CA GLY A 511 17.87 -30.15 6.77
C GLY A 511 18.38 -28.92 7.51
N ALA A 512 18.73 -27.83 6.81
CA ALA A 512 18.87 -26.52 7.44
C ALA A 512 17.52 -26.09 8.05
N ALA A 513 17.52 -25.62 9.30
CA ALA A 513 16.31 -25.45 10.10
C ALA A 513 16.32 -24.16 10.91
N TRP A 514 15.22 -23.40 10.84
CA TRP A 514 14.95 -22.20 11.64
C TRP A 514 13.80 -22.48 12.60
N SER A 515 14.11 -22.58 13.89
CA SER A 515 13.21 -23.01 14.96
C SER A 515 12.88 -21.86 15.90
N ASN A 516 11.59 -21.68 16.18
CA ASN A 516 11.05 -20.69 17.10
C ASN A 516 10.38 -21.39 18.28
N ALA A 517 10.89 -21.18 19.49
CA ALA A 517 10.28 -21.72 20.70
C ALA A 517 9.10 -20.85 21.17
N ILE A 518 8.00 -21.48 21.57
CA ILE A 518 6.86 -20.83 22.20
C ILE A 518 6.96 -21.07 23.71
N PRO A 519 6.94 -20.01 24.56
CA PRO A 519 6.99 -20.17 26.01
C PRO A 519 5.81 -20.97 26.57
N ALA A 520 6.07 -21.71 27.66
CA ALA A 520 4.99 -22.40 28.37
C ALA A 520 4.03 -21.38 29.01
N GLY A 521 2.73 -21.52 28.74
CA GLY A 521 1.69 -20.60 29.22
C GLY A 521 1.33 -19.47 28.25
N THR A 522 1.95 -19.38 27.07
CA THR A 522 1.45 -18.52 25.98
C THR A 522 0.02 -18.93 25.62
N LYS A 523 -0.90 -17.97 25.52
CA LYS A 523 -2.29 -18.22 25.12
C LYS A 523 -2.38 -18.39 23.61
N LEU A 524 -2.60 -19.62 23.14
CA LEU A 524 -2.76 -19.97 21.73
C LEU A 524 -4.22 -20.24 21.32
N SER A 525 -5.14 -20.33 22.30
CA SER A 525 -6.56 -20.60 22.08
C SER A 525 -7.23 -19.54 21.19
N GLY A 526 -7.86 -19.98 20.10
CA GLY A 526 -8.67 -19.13 19.21
C GLY A 526 -8.01 -18.70 17.90
N PHE A 527 -6.73 -19.00 17.67
CA PHE A 527 -6.10 -18.89 16.34
C PHE A 527 -6.40 -20.13 15.50
N GLN A 528 -6.43 -20.00 14.18
CA GLN A 528 -6.85 -21.06 13.25
C GLN A 528 -5.79 -21.42 12.21
N ALA A 529 -4.85 -20.50 11.91
CA ALA A 529 -3.77 -20.71 10.97
C ALA A 529 -2.42 -20.24 11.51
N LEU A 530 -1.37 -20.90 11.03
CA LEU A 530 0.01 -20.41 11.07
C LEU A 530 0.27 -19.59 9.81
N ARG A 531 0.83 -18.40 9.98
CA ARG A 531 1.17 -17.48 8.91
C ARG A 531 2.67 -17.18 8.93
N ILE A 532 3.28 -17.18 7.76
CA ILE A 532 4.70 -16.87 7.55
C ILE A 532 4.76 -15.79 6.48
N ARG A 533 5.37 -14.62 6.76
CA ARG A 533 5.75 -13.67 5.70
C ARG A 533 7.16 -13.93 5.24
N LEU A 534 7.32 -14.25 3.96
CA LEU A 534 8.60 -14.52 3.33
C LEU A 534 8.61 -14.14 1.86
N THR A 535 9.80 -14.24 1.25
CA THR A 535 9.99 -14.19 -0.20
C THR A 535 11.19 -15.07 -0.60
N HIS A 536 11.21 -15.52 -1.86
CA HIS A 536 12.35 -16.22 -2.46
C HIS A 536 13.25 -15.22 -3.19
N GLU A 537 14.56 -15.24 -2.95
CA GLU A 537 15.49 -14.33 -3.63
C GLU A 537 15.71 -14.82 -5.06
N ALA A 538 15.10 -14.12 -6.02
CA ALA A 538 15.11 -14.50 -7.43
C ALA A 538 16.50 -14.52 -8.10
N TRP A 539 17.55 -14.10 -7.40
CA TRP A 539 18.85 -13.75 -7.99
C TRP A 539 19.79 -14.93 -8.26
N ASN A 540 19.61 -16.08 -7.59
CA ASN A 540 20.45 -17.26 -7.84
C ASN A 540 19.64 -18.42 -8.43
N SER A 541 19.26 -18.28 -9.71
CA SER A 541 18.43 -19.28 -10.40
C SER A 541 19.04 -20.69 -10.36
N ALA A 542 20.36 -20.82 -10.20
CA ALA A 542 21.06 -22.11 -10.10
C ALA A 542 20.53 -23.01 -8.97
N ALA A 543 19.97 -22.45 -7.90
CA ALA A 543 19.40 -23.22 -6.80
C ALA A 543 18.05 -23.90 -7.12
N GLY A 544 17.32 -23.38 -8.12
CA GLY A 544 15.92 -23.75 -8.35
C GLY A 544 14.97 -23.20 -7.28
N LEU A 545 13.76 -23.76 -7.20
CA LEU A 545 12.77 -23.35 -6.19
C LEU A 545 13.14 -23.84 -4.79
N PRO A 546 12.97 -23.00 -3.74
CA PRO A 546 13.19 -23.39 -2.36
C PRO A 546 12.16 -24.43 -1.93
N GLY A 547 12.62 -25.66 -1.71
CA GLY A 547 11.85 -26.69 -1.04
C GLY A 547 11.88 -26.40 0.46
N LEU A 548 10.70 -26.19 1.06
CA LEU A 548 10.55 -25.96 2.49
C LEU A 548 9.43 -26.85 3.05
N SER A 549 9.55 -27.15 4.34
CA SER A 549 8.48 -27.70 5.16
C SER A 549 8.36 -26.88 6.44
N VAL A 550 7.15 -26.80 7.00
CA VAL A 550 6.93 -26.28 8.36
C VAL A 550 6.46 -27.42 9.24
N SER A 551 7.10 -27.54 10.40
CA SER A 551 6.75 -28.51 11.42
C SER A 551 6.41 -27.79 12.73
N VAL A 552 5.47 -28.37 13.46
CA VAL A 552 5.05 -27.89 14.78
C VAL A 552 5.10 -29.04 15.76
N ARG A 553 5.42 -28.73 17.03
CA ARG A 553 5.48 -29.69 18.13
C ARG A 553 4.80 -29.12 19.36
N ASP A 554 3.99 -29.92 20.05
CA ASP A 554 3.33 -29.51 21.30
C ASP A 554 4.12 -29.84 22.58
N PHE A 555 3.64 -29.34 23.71
CA PHE A 555 4.21 -29.60 25.04
C PHE A 555 4.02 -31.04 25.54
N THR A 556 3.16 -31.86 24.93
CA THR A 556 3.05 -33.30 25.25
C THR A 556 4.08 -34.13 24.48
N GLY A 557 4.54 -33.64 23.33
CA GLY A 557 5.64 -34.18 22.55
C GLY A 557 5.29 -34.51 21.10
N ASN A 558 4.00 -34.51 20.73
CA ASN A 558 3.56 -34.81 19.36
C ASN A 558 4.15 -33.81 18.38
N THR A 559 4.45 -34.27 17.16
CA THR A 559 5.04 -33.45 16.10
C THR A 559 4.36 -33.79 14.78
N ALA A 560 3.99 -32.77 14.01
CA ALA A 560 3.49 -32.90 12.65
C ALA A 560 4.20 -31.91 11.72
N SER A 561 4.21 -32.20 10.43
CA SER A 561 4.89 -31.39 9.40
C SER A 561 4.09 -31.38 8.11
N THR A 562 4.14 -30.26 7.40
CA THR A 562 3.55 -30.11 6.07
C THR A 562 4.51 -29.34 5.15
N PRO A 563 4.58 -29.65 3.83
CA PRO A 563 5.30 -28.82 2.87
C PRO A 563 4.75 -27.38 2.86
N LEU A 564 5.63 -26.40 2.70
CA LEU A 564 5.21 -25.03 2.38
C LEU A 564 5.03 -24.87 0.87
N SER A 565 3.88 -24.36 0.44
CA SER A 565 3.61 -24.04 -0.95
C SER A 565 2.71 -22.81 -1.05
N GLY A 566 3.09 -21.85 -1.89
CA GLY A 566 2.29 -20.67 -2.20
C GLY A 566 3.02 -19.74 -3.18
N PRO A 567 2.34 -18.71 -3.71
CA PRO A 567 2.93 -17.69 -4.58
C PRO A 567 4.22 -17.06 -4.02
N ALA A 568 4.30 -16.81 -2.71
CA ALA A 568 5.46 -16.17 -2.07
C ALA A 568 6.78 -16.98 -2.13
N LEU A 569 6.75 -18.26 -2.52
CA LEU A 569 7.93 -19.10 -2.77
C LEU A 569 8.24 -19.29 -4.26
N ARG A 570 7.45 -18.71 -5.17
CA ARG A 570 7.71 -18.76 -6.62
C ARG A 570 8.63 -17.63 -7.05
N LEU A 571 9.32 -17.81 -8.17
CA LEU A 571 9.96 -16.67 -8.83
C LEU A 571 8.88 -15.73 -9.38
N PRO A 572 8.95 -14.40 -9.11
CA PRO A 572 8.07 -13.45 -9.77
C PRO A 572 8.43 -13.33 -11.27
N PRO A 573 7.52 -12.81 -12.13
CA PRO A 573 7.78 -12.70 -13.55
C PRO A 573 8.91 -11.70 -13.85
N GLY A 574 10.02 -12.21 -14.36
CA GLY A 574 11.18 -11.44 -14.78
C GLY A 574 12.32 -12.36 -15.19
N ASP A 575 13.44 -11.78 -15.60
CA ASP A 575 14.78 -12.35 -15.53
C ASP A 575 15.66 -11.33 -14.79
N ALA A 576 16.90 -11.65 -14.42
CA ALA A 576 17.83 -10.64 -13.88
C ALA A 576 18.53 -9.90 -15.04
N ASP A 577 18.53 -8.57 -15.01
CA ASP A 577 18.75 -7.71 -16.20
C ASP A 577 19.78 -6.59 -15.98
N SER A 578 19.74 -5.57 -16.84
CA SER A 578 20.61 -4.38 -16.84
C SER A 578 20.37 -3.40 -15.68
N TRP A 579 19.16 -3.39 -15.09
CA TRP A 579 18.70 -2.39 -14.12
C TRP A 579 18.62 -2.94 -12.69
N GLY A 580 18.72 -4.25 -12.54
CA GLY A 580 18.88 -4.92 -11.27
C GLY A 580 18.20 -6.28 -11.24
N ASN A 581 17.60 -6.60 -10.10
CA ASN A 581 17.01 -7.90 -9.87
C ASN A 581 15.49 -7.72 -9.73
N PRO A 582 14.67 -8.67 -10.24
CA PRO A 582 13.22 -8.59 -10.10
C PRO A 582 12.83 -8.48 -8.61
N PRO A 583 12.08 -7.44 -8.19
CA PRO A 583 11.82 -7.17 -6.78
C PRO A 583 11.16 -8.32 -6.03
N ALA A 584 11.65 -8.59 -4.82
CA ALA A 584 11.17 -9.68 -3.98
C ALA A 584 10.06 -9.18 -3.03
N LEU A 585 8.79 -9.44 -3.39
CA LEU A 585 7.64 -9.05 -2.57
C LEU A 585 7.43 -10.03 -1.41
N VAL A 586 7.60 -9.52 -0.19
CA VAL A 586 7.44 -10.24 1.08
C VAL A 586 5.96 -10.43 1.37
N THR A 587 5.50 -11.66 1.18
CA THR A 587 4.07 -12.00 1.17
C THR A 587 3.77 -13.26 1.98
N ALA A 588 2.49 -13.51 2.25
CA ALA A 588 2.09 -14.52 3.21
C ALA A 588 2.01 -15.93 2.58
N ILE A 589 2.49 -16.93 3.32
CA ILE A 589 1.97 -18.29 3.23
C ILE A 589 1.18 -18.56 4.51
N THR A 590 -0.07 -18.96 4.33
CA THR A 590 -1.01 -19.28 5.40
C THR A 590 -1.29 -20.78 5.40
N VAL A 591 -1.08 -21.44 6.54
CA VAL A 591 -1.21 -22.88 6.75
C VAL A 591 -2.23 -23.12 7.86
N PRO A 592 -3.42 -23.68 7.58
CA PRO A 592 -4.40 -24.01 8.61
C PRO A 592 -3.81 -24.95 9.67
N LEU A 593 -4.07 -24.69 10.96
CA LEU A 593 -3.54 -25.51 12.04
C LEU A 593 -4.07 -26.96 12.00
N SER A 594 -5.21 -27.17 11.35
CA SER A 594 -5.76 -28.50 11.03
C SER A 594 -4.90 -29.35 10.09
N ALA A 595 -3.89 -28.77 9.42
CA ALA A 595 -2.89 -29.54 8.68
C ALA A 595 -1.94 -30.35 9.59
N PHE A 596 -1.82 -29.97 10.86
CA PHE A 596 -0.90 -30.58 11.83
C PHE A 596 -1.56 -31.70 12.64
N ALA A 597 -2.06 -32.72 11.93
CA ALA A 597 -2.80 -33.83 12.53
C ALA A 597 -2.05 -34.50 13.70
N GLY A 598 -2.73 -34.64 14.83
CA GLY A 598 -2.19 -35.27 16.04
C GLY A 598 -1.39 -34.35 16.97
N VAL A 599 -1.24 -33.05 16.64
CA VAL A 599 -0.65 -32.04 17.53
C VAL A 599 -1.76 -31.20 18.18
N ASP A 600 -1.58 -30.83 19.45
CA ASP A 600 -2.46 -29.88 20.15
C ASP A 600 -2.11 -28.42 19.77
N PRO A 601 -2.96 -27.71 19.00
CA PRO A 601 -2.68 -26.35 18.55
C PRO A 601 -2.76 -25.31 19.68
N GLU A 602 -3.42 -25.61 20.81
CA GLU A 602 -3.46 -24.70 21.95
C GLU A 602 -2.21 -24.84 22.84
N ARG A 603 -1.35 -25.83 22.55
CA ARG A 603 -0.17 -26.18 23.38
C ARG A 603 1.12 -26.34 22.55
N LEU A 604 1.26 -25.60 21.45
CA LEU A 604 2.50 -25.56 20.66
C LEU A 604 3.70 -25.10 21.52
N ARG A 605 4.82 -25.78 21.34
CA ARG A 605 6.11 -25.58 22.03
C ARG A 605 7.21 -25.10 21.07
N THR A 606 7.24 -25.59 19.84
CA THR A 606 8.16 -25.10 18.79
C THR A 606 7.49 -25.10 17.43
N ILE A 607 7.83 -24.11 16.61
CA ILE A 607 7.51 -24.05 15.19
C ILE A 607 8.83 -23.94 14.42
N THR A 608 9.06 -24.86 13.48
CA THR A 608 10.34 -24.99 12.77
C THR A 608 10.12 -25.05 11.27
N ILE A 609 10.73 -24.11 10.55
CA ILE A 609 10.82 -24.14 9.08
C ILE A 609 12.11 -24.88 8.70
N THR A 610 12.00 -25.91 7.87
CA THR A 610 13.11 -26.79 7.49
C THR A 610 13.25 -26.86 5.97
N ALA A 611 14.47 -26.65 5.48
CA ALA A 611 14.87 -26.80 4.09
C ALA A 611 14.77 -28.25 3.61
N THR A 612 14.11 -28.48 2.47
CA THR A 612 13.93 -29.79 1.84
C THR A 612 14.52 -29.86 0.42
N SER A 613 14.75 -28.72 -0.26
CA SER A 613 15.56 -28.69 -1.48
C SER A 613 17.05 -28.83 -1.18
N GLN A 614 17.83 -29.30 -2.17
CA GLN A 614 19.29 -29.40 -2.06
C GLN A 614 19.94 -28.05 -1.77
N THR A 615 19.59 -27.02 -2.56
CA THR A 615 20.05 -25.65 -2.33
C THR A 615 18.84 -24.72 -2.30
N GLY A 616 19.03 -23.50 -1.82
CA GLY A 616 17.99 -22.48 -1.82
C GLY A 616 18.30 -21.33 -0.89
N ASN A 617 17.37 -20.38 -0.89
CA ASN A 617 17.36 -19.24 0.00
C ASN A 617 15.90 -18.82 0.27
N ILE A 618 15.70 -18.05 1.33
CA ILE A 618 14.51 -17.22 1.56
C ILE A 618 14.92 -15.99 2.38
N THR A 619 14.15 -14.92 2.25
CA THR A 619 14.12 -13.86 3.28
C THR A 619 12.77 -13.92 4.00
N VAL A 620 12.77 -13.85 5.33
CA VAL A 620 11.60 -14.00 6.22
C VAL A 620 11.44 -12.74 7.06
N ALA A 621 10.22 -12.18 7.12
CA ALA A 621 9.90 -10.99 7.91
C ALA A 621 9.15 -11.29 9.20
N ASP A 622 8.18 -12.21 9.21
CA ASP A 622 7.52 -12.61 10.44
C ASP A 622 6.94 -14.04 10.41
N LEU A 623 6.70 -14.52 11.63
CA LEU A 623 5.97 -15.73 11.95
C LEU A 623 4.84 -15.35 12.90
N SER A 624 3.59 -15.65 12.55
CA SER A 624 2.42 -15.26 13.35
C SER A 624 1.32 -16.34 13.34
N LEU A 625 0.47 -16.35 14.38
CA LEU A 625 -0.79 -17.10 14.40
C LEU A 625 -1.95 -16.13 14.17
N THR A 626 -2.98 -16.60 13.46
CA THR A 626 -4.19 -15.84 13.08
C THR A 626 -5.44 -16.71 13.21
#